data_AF-A0A534ZFJ7-F1
#
_entry.id   AF-A0A534ZFJ7-F1
#
_cell.length_a   1.000
_cell.length_b   1.000
_cell.length_c   1.000
_cell.angle_alpha   90.00
_cell.angle_beta   90.00
_cell.angle_gamma   90.00
#
_symmetry.space_group_name_H-M   'P 1'
#
loop_
_entity.id
_entity.type
_entity.pdbx_description
1 polymer ?
#
loop_
_entity_poly.entity_id
_entity_poly.type
_entity_poly.pdbx_seq_one_letter_code
_entity_poly.pdbx_strand_id
1 'polypeptide(L)'
;MQERSEEQIISRVLALENDGQAERRAELTDERFLSLVNDPDTGRSYILRHGVDEFDGADIPPGTEVYEYPSSDEAQRAYDQLLEESRQAGELVEEDSSEDVGDFETSGAEVRDLFSDSDEDELIRDPVISEEETDEEEEPKEP
;
A
#
# COMPACT_ATOMS: atom_id res chain seq x y z
N MET A 1 -31.11 10.89 18.71
CA MET A 1 -30.01 10.67 17.76
C MET A 1 -30.69 10.34 16.44
N GLN A 2 -30.37 11.03 15.34
CA GLN A 2 -30.93 10.66 14.05
C GLN A 2 -30.16 9.44 13.56
N GLU A 3 -30.82 8.29 13.49
CA GLU A 3 -30.32 7.12 12.77
C GLU A 3 -30.09 7.58 11.32
N ARG A 4 -28.84 7.64 10.87
CA ARG A 4 -28.55 7.88 9.46
C ARG A 4 -29.12 6.70 8.68
N SER A 5 -29.79 6.98 7.56
CA SER A 5 -30.16 5.92 6.62
C SER A 5 -28.89 5.21 6.14
N GLU A 6 -28.98 3.91 5.87
CA GLU A 6 -27.86 3.12 5.35
C GLU A 6 -27.21 3.77 4.12
N GLU A 7 -28.00 4.31 3.19
CA GLU A 7 -27.52 5.06 2.02
C GLU A 7 -26.66 6.28 2.38
N GLN A 8 -26.98 6.98 3.47
CA GLN A 8 -26.19 8.12 3.97
C GLN A 8 -24.88 7.67 4.60
N ILE A 9 -24.87 6.47 5.22
CA ILE A 9 -23.65 5.86 5.74
C ILE A 9 -22.77 5.44 4.56
N ILE A 10 -23.33 4.71 3.57
CA ILE A 10 -22.60 4.26 2.38
C ILE A 10 -22.00 5.45 1.64
N SER A 11 -22.79 6.49 1.34
CA SER A 11 -22.31 7.69 0.63
C SER A 11 -21.15 8.35 1.37
N ARG A 12 -21.22 8.42 2.69
CA ARG A 12 -20.17 8.98 3.53
C ARG A 12 -18.90 8.12 3.51
N VAL A 13 -19.03 6.80 3.64
CA VAL A 13 -17.89 5.87 3.65
C VAL A 13 -17.21 5.82 2.28
N LEU A 14 -17.98 5.82 1.18
CA LEU A 14 -17.45 5.96 -0.17
C LEU A 14 -16.68 7.26 -0.34
N ALA A 15 -17.21 8.39 0.15
CA ALA A 15 -16.50 9.67 0.07
C ALA A 15 -15.16 9.64 0.84
N LEU A 16 -15.12 9.00 2.02
CA LEU A 16 -13.89 8.82 2.78
C LEU A 16 -12.87 7.94 2.05
N GLU A 17 -13.34 6.84 1.44
CA GLU A 17 -12.47 5.96 0.64
C GLU A 17 -11.89 6.69 -0.57
N ASN A 18 -12.71 7.44 -1.30
CA ASN A 18 -12.28 8.27 -2.45
C ASN A 18 -11.31 9.39 -2.05
N ASP A 19 -11.39 9.91 -0.82
CA ASP A 19 -10.44 10.88 -0.26
C ASP A 19 -9.13 10.21 0.23
N GLY A 20 -8.99 8.89 0.04
CA GLY A 20 -7.81 8.13 0.46
C GLY A 20 -7.75 7.87 1.96
N GLN A 21 -8.87 7.98 2.68
CA GLN A 21 -8.97 7.71 4.12
C GLN A 21 -9.25 6.23 4.44
N ALA A 22 -9.22 5.35 3.43
CA ALA A 22 -9.27 3.91 3.65
C ALA A 22 -7.95 3.43 4.28
N GLU A 23 -8.04 2.70 5.40
CA GLU A 23 -6.86 2.12 6.05
C GLU A 23 -6.31 0.94 5.28
N ARG A 24 -7.22 0.11 4.75
CA ARG A 24 -6.91 -1.08 3.97
C ARG A 24 -7.93 -1.20 2.85
N ARG A 25 -7.48 -1.63 1.68
CA ARG A 25 -8.32 -1.95 0.54
C ARG A 25 -7.76 -3.20 -0.12
N ALA A 26 -8.64 -4.12 -0.44
CA ALA A 26 -8.33 -5.34 -1.16
C ALA A 26 -9.21 -5.42 -2.41
N GLU A 27 -8.62 -5.83 -3.52
CA GLU A 27 -9.36 -6.07 -4.76
C GLU A 27 -9.96 -7.48 -4.74
N LEU A 28 -11.22 -7.55 -5.14
CA LEU A 28 -11.97 -8.78 -5.35
C LEU A 28 -12.24 -8.95 -6.84
N THR A 29 -12.47 -10.19 -7.25
CA THR A 29 -12.98 -10.56 -8.57
C THR A 29 -14.27 -9.81 -8.90
N ASP A 30 -14.58 -9.71 -10.20
CA ASP A 30 -15.74 -8.95 -10.71
C ASP A 30 -15.66 -7.44 -10.44
N GLU A 31 -14.46 -6.85 -10.44
CA GLU A 31 -14.26 -5.40 -10.27
C GLU A 31 -14.86 -4.88 -8.94
N ARG A 32 -14.74 -5.68 -7.89
CA ARG A 32 -15.23 -5.38 -6.54
C ARG A 32 -14.07 -5.11 -5.60
N PHE A 33 -14.36 -4.40 -4.52
CA PHE A 33 -13.38 -4.05 -3.50
C PHE A 33 -13.92 -4.31 -2.11
N LEU A 34 -13.02 -4.67 -1.20
CA LEU A 34 -13.26 -4.74 0.24
C LEU A 34 -12.37 -3.71 0.94
N SER A 35 -12.99 -2.70 1.51
CA SER A 35 -12.32 -1.54 2.11
C SER A 35 -12.62 -1.44 3.60
N LEU A 36 -11.59 -1.16 4.41
CA LEU A 36 -11.69 -0.83 5.83
C LEU A 36 -11.50 0.68 5.99
N VAL A 37 -12.48 1.37 6.57
CA VAL A 37 -12.49 2.83 6.71
C VAL A 37 -12.82 3.21 8.15
N ASN A 38 -12.05 4.11 8.73
CA ASN A 38 -12.36 4.72 10.02
C ASN A 38 -12.93 6.12 9.79
N ASP A 39 -14.09 6.43 10.36
CA ASP A 39 -14.65 7.78 10.33
C ASP A 39 -14.18 8.55 11.59
N PRO A 40 -13.28 9.54 11.44
CA PRO A 40 -12.71 10.27 12.58
C PRO A 40 -13.75 11.17 13.28
N ASP A 41 -14.81 11.56 12.57
CA ASP A 41 -15.87 12.42 13.09
C ASP A 41 -16.78 11.70 14.10
N THR A 42 -17.08 10.42 13.85
CA THR A 42 -17.96 9.60 14.70
C THR A 42 -17.20 8.63 15.58
N GLY A 43 -15.93 8.35 15.28
CA GLY A 43 -15.13 7.33 15.94
C GLY A 43 -15.59 5.91 15.62
N ARG A 44 -16.39 5.74 14.56
CA ARG A 44 -16.87 4.43 14.09
C ARG A 44 -16.00 3.92 12.95
N SER A 45 -16.04 2.61 12.78
CA SER A 45 -15.30 1.91 11.76
C SER A 45 -16.25 1.16 10.85
N TYR A 46 -15.95 1.16 9.57
CA TYR A 46 -16.81 0.64 8.53
C TYR A 46 -16.01 -0.32 7.65
N ILE A 47 -16.63 -1.44 7.31
CA ILE A 47 -16.18 -2.29 6.21
C ILE A 47 -17.15 -2.07 5.06
N LEU A 48 -16.60 -1.76 3.90
CA LEU A 48 -17.36 -1.51 2.68
C LEU A 48 -17.00 -2.57 1.65
N ARG A 49 -18.00 -3.29 1.14
CA ARG A 49 -17.87 -4.14 -0.05
C ARG A 49 -18.64 -3.47 -1.18
N HIS A 50 -17.97 -3.08 -2.25
CA HIS A 50 -18.63 -2.36 -3.35
C HIS A 50 -17.99 -2.71 -4.70
N GLY A 51 -18.76 -2.54 -5.77
CA GLY A 51 -18.23 -2.56 -7.13
C GLY A 51 -17.57 -1.24 -7.52
N VAL A 52 -17.09 -1.17 -8.76
CA VAL A 52 -16.75 0.10 -9.39
C VAL A 52 -18.01 0.93 -9.62
N ASP A 53 -17.88 2.25 -9.43
CA ASP A 53 -18.92 3.17 -9.82
C ASP A 53 -18.81 3.47 -11.33
N GLU A 54 -19.92 3.27 -12.05
CA GLU A 54 -20.01 3.53 -13.49
C GLU A 54 -20.15 5.04 -13.80
N PHE A 55 -20.45 5.85 -12.78
CA PHE A 55 -20.91 7.24 -12.89
C PHE A 55 -20.03 8.26 -12.14
N ASP A 56 -18.71 8.06 -12.12
CA ASP A 56 -17.71 9.01 -11.60
C ASP A 56 -18.01 9.54 -10.18
N GLY A 57 -18.41 8.66 -9.26
CA GLY A 57 -18.68 8.94 -7.85
C GLY A 57 -20.02 9.60 -7.57
N ALA A 58 -20.95 9.60 -8.52
CA ALA A 58 -22.26 10.24 -8.37
C ALA A 58 -23.32 9.36 -7.69
N ASP A 59 -23.17 8.04 -7.73
CA ASP A 59 -24.16 7.09 -7.21
C ASP A 59 -23.51 5.97 -6.37
N ILE A 60 -24.35 5.20 -5.67
CA ILE A 60 -23.88 4.05 -4.88
C ILE A 60 -23.82 2.84 -5.81
N PRO A 61 -22.65 2.17 -5.96
CA PRO A 61 -22.55 0.99 -6.80
C PRO A 61 -23.58 -0.08 -6.40
N PRO A 62 -24.20 -0.77 -7.37
CA PRO A 62 -25.17 -1.81 -7.06
C PRO A 62 -24.52 -2.94 -6.27
N GLY A 63 -25.24 -3.47 -5.28
CA GLY A 63 -24.72 -4.52 -4.41
C GLY A 63 -23.67 -4.04 -3.41
N THR A 64 -23.60 -2.73 -3.14
CA THR A 64 -22.78 -2.19 -2.05
C THR A 64 -23.31 -2.65 -0.70
N GLU A 65 -22.43 -3.26 0.09
CA GLU A 65 -22.69 -3.69 1.45
C GLU A 65 -21.83 -2.89 2.42
N VAL A 66 -22.43 -2.41 3.51
CA VAL A 66 -21.72 -1.72 4.59
C VAL A 66 -21.93 -2.42 5.91
N TYR A 67 -20.84 -2.64 6.64
CA TYR A 67 -20.85 -3.20 7.98
C TYR A 67 -20.28 -2.16 8.95
N GLU A 68 -21.06 -1.80 9.96
CA GLU A 68 -20.68 -0.80 10.95
C GLU A 68 -20.20 -1.45 12.25
N TYR A 69 -19.09 -0.95 12.77
CA TYR A 69 -18.50 -1.39 14.03
C TYR A 69 -18.25 -0.19 14.95
N PRO A 70 -18.40 -0.38 16.27
CA PRO A 70 -18.21 0.70 17.23
C PRO A 70 -16.73 1.01 17.50
N SER A 71 -15.79 0.19 17.01
CA SER A 71 -14.35 0.36 17.21
C SER A 71 -13.52 -0.22 16.07
N SER A 72 -12.35 0.38 15.82
CA SER A 72 -11.41 -0.08 14.77
C SER A 72 -10.91 -1.49 15.02
N ASP A 73 -10.71 -1.89 16.28
CA ASP A 73 -10.22 -3.23 16.63
C ASP A 73 -11.22 -4.32 16.23
N GLU A 74 -12.52 -4.07 16.41
CA GLU A 74 -13.59 -4.98 15.99
C GLU A 74 -13.73 -5.01 14.46
N ALA A 75 -13.68 -3.84 13.82
CA ALA A 75 -13.72 -3.76 12.35
C ALA A 75 -12.52 -4.46 11.70
N GLN A 76 -11.32 -4.31 12.27
CA GLN A 76 -10.11 -4.97 11.76
C GLN A 76 -10.26 -6.49 11.78
N ARG A 77 -10.71 -7.07 12.90
CA ARG A 77 -10.90 -8.52 13.01
C ARG A 77 -11.98 -9.03 12.05
N ALA A 78 -13.07 -8.28 11.90
CA ALA A 78 -14.10 -8.62 10.95
C ALA A 78 -13.63 -8.48 9.50
N TYR A 79 -12.80 -7.48 9.21
CA TYR A 79 -12.20 -7.29 7.89
C TYR A 79 -11.27 -8.45 7.53
N ASP A 80 -10.38 -8.85 8.44
CA ASP A 80 -9.49 -9.99 8.20
C ASP A 80 -10.29 -11.28 8.02
N GLN A 81 -11.36 -11.49 8.79
CA GLN A 81 -12.28 -12.62 8.57
C GLN A 81 -12.91 -12.60 7.17
N LEU A 82 -13.49 -11.48 6.75
CA LEU A 82 -14.12 -11.36 5.43
C LEU A 82 -13.11 -11.50 4.29
N LEU A 83 -11.87 -11.05 4.51
CA LEU A 83 -10.77 -11.19 3.57
C LEU A 83 -10.36 -12.67 3.44
N GLU A 84 -10.24 -13.39 4.55
CA GLU A 84 -9.98 -14.83 4.55
C GLU A 84 -11.10 -15.62 3.88
N GLU A 85 -12.37 -15.28 4.15
CA GLU A 85 -13.53 -15.89 3.48
C GLU A 85 -13.50 -15.65 1.97
N SER A 86 -13.21 -14.42 1.54
CA SER A 86 -13.06 -14.07 0.12
C SER A 86 -11.91 -14.84 -0.53
N ARG A 87 -10.79 -15.01 0.18
CA ARG A 87 -9.67 -15.82 -0.29
C ARG A 87 -10.03 -17.29 -0.45
N GLN A 88 -10.71 -17.87 0.54
CA GLN A 88 -11.17 -19.26 0.48
C GLN A 88 -12.21 -19.48 -0.61
N ALA A 89 -13.02 -18.47 -0.92
CA ALA A 89 -13.97 -18.48 -2.03
C ALA A 89 -13.29 -18.29 -3.40
N GLY A 90 -11.99 -17.94 -3.45
CA GLY A 90 -11.29 -17.60 -4.68
C GLY A 90 -11.72 -16.25 -5.27
N GLU A 91 -12.35 -15.40 -4.46
CA GLU A 91 -12.79 -14.05 -4.85
C GLU A 91 -11.71 -13.00 -4.62
N LEU A 92 -10.73 -13.26 -3.76
CA LEU A 92 -9.62 -12.32 -3.53
C LEU A 92 -8.69 -12.32 -4.74
N VAL A 93 -8.48 -11.15 -5.35
CA VAL A 93 -7.42 -10.99 -6.35
C VAL A 93 -6.11 -10.90 -5.57
N GLU A 94 -5.38 -12.02 -5.53
CA GLU A 94 -4.01 -12.03 -5.04
C GLU A 94 -3.21 -11.18 -6.04
N GLU A 95 -2.76 -9.98 -5.63
CA GLU A 95 -1.68 -9.30 -6.35
C GLU A 95 -0.59 -10.36 -6.54
N ASP A 96 -0.18 -10.59 -7.79
CA ASP A 96 0.78 -11.61 -8.20
C ASP A 96 2.12 -11.32 -7.49
N SER A 97 2.20 -11.66 -6.21
CA SER A 97 3.40 -11.59 -5.41
C SER A 97 4.31 -12.60 -6.04
N SER A 98 5.29 -12.12 -6.79
CA SER A 98 6.45 -12.86 -7.26
C SER A 98 7.31 -13.34 -6.08
N GLU A 99 6.70 -14.03 -5.12
CA GLU A 99 7.24 -14.60 -3.90
C GLU A 99 6.98 -16.12 -3.87
N ASP A 100 6.96 -16.75 -5.05
CA ASP A 100 7.42 -18.14 -5.21
C ASP A 100 8.95 -18.16 -5.08
N VAL A 101 9.45 -17.77 -3.91
CA VAL A 101 10.85 -17.98 -3.51
C VAL A 101 10.84 -18.72 -2.19
N GLY A 102 10.83 -20.04 -2.29
CA GLY A 102 11.58 -20.85 -1.34
C GLY A 102 10.82 -21.91 -0.56
N ASP A 103 10.07 -22.80 -1.22
CA ASP A 103 10.10 -24.19 -0.78
C ASP A 103 11.39 -24.84 -1.34
N PHE A 104 12.51 -24.59 -0.67
CA PHE A 104 13.75 -25.32 -0.92
C PHE A 104 14.03 -26.24 0.27
N GLU A 105 13.35 -27.38 0.26
CA GLU A 105 13.91 -28.60 0.86
C GLU A 105 15.23 -28.92 0.13
N THR A 106 16.38 -28.60 0.74
CA THR A 106 17.56 -29.44 0.53
C THR A 106 18.31 -29.66 1.83
N SER A 107 18.26 -30.91 2.24
CA SER A 107 18.99 -31.50 3.34
C SER A 107 20.45 -31.70 2.93
N GLY A 108 21.36 -31.20 3.77
CA GLY A 108 22.69 -31.79 4.01
C GLY A 108 23.69 -31.89 2.87
N ALA A 109 24.73 -31.06 2.92
CA ALA A 109 26.12 -31.55 2.89
C ALA A 109 27.08 -30.42 3.32
N GLU A 110 27.62 -30.56 4.53
CA GLU A 110 28.86 -29.89 4.93
C GLU A 110 29.99 -30.33 3.99
N VAL A 111 30.63 -29.40 3.28
CA VAL A 111 31.99 -29.62 2.75
C VAL A 111 32.83 -28.36 2.94
N ARG A 112 34.03 -28.62 3.45
CA ARG A 112 35.00 -27.69 4.00
C ARG A 112 36.30 -27.87 3.25
N ASP A 113 36.78 -26.82 2.62
CA ASP A 113 38.13 -26.63 2.07
C ASP A 113 38.31 -25.10 2.01
N LEU A 114 39.14 -24.40 2.78
CA LEU A 114 40.53 -24.57 3.22
C LEU A 114 41.58 -24.54 2.10
N PHE A 115 41.57 -23.49 1.26
CA PHE A 115 42.79 -23.03 0.60
C PHE A 115 42.90 -21.49 0.57
N SER A 116 43.91 -21.01 1.31
CA SER A 116 44.61 -19.76 1.06
C SER A 116 45.35 -19.85 -0.27
N ASP A 117 45.37 -18.76 -1.04
CA ASP A 117 46.61 -18.21 -1.60
C ASP A 117 46.44 -16.72 -1.89
N SER A 118 47.47 -15.97 -1.53
CA SER A 118 47.56 -14.52 -1.53
C SER A 118 47.76 -13.96 -2.95
N ASP A 119 47.34 -12.72 -3.19
CA ASP A 119 48.26 -11.71 -3.74
C ASP A 119 47.67 -10.31 -3.51
N GLU A 120 48.48 -9.53 -2.82
CA GLU A 120 48.33 -8.14 -2.41
C GLU A 120 49.05 -7.31 -3.46
N ASP A 121 48.41 -6.30 -4.05
CA ASP A 121 49.12 -5.34 -4.89
C ASP A 121 48.71 -3.90 -4.61
N GLU A 122 49.72 -3.05 -4.66
CA GLU A 122 49.99 -1.97 -3.72
C GLU A 122 49.62 -0.58 -4.26
N LEU A 123 49.30 0.27 -3.29
CA LEU A 123 49.06 1.71 -3.29
C LEU A 123 49.91 2.57 -4.27
N ILE A 124 49.26 3.42 -5.08
CA ILE A 124 49.91 4.65 -5.59
C ILE A 124 48.98 5.85 -5.35
N ARG A 125 49.38 6.71 -4.39
CA ARG A 125 48.98 8.12 -4.22
C ARG A 125 49.92 8.98 -5.07
N ASP A 126 49.49 10.11 -5.63
CA ASP A 126 49.48 11.46 -5.01
C ASP A 126 49.11 12.49 -6.12
N PRO A 127 49.03 13.82 -5.90
CA PRO A 127 48.36 14.66 -4.89
C PRO A 127 47.43 15.74 -5.52
N VAL A 128 46.80 16.52 -4.64
CA VAL A 128 45.90 17.65 -4.91
C VAL A 128 46.60 19.00 -5.20
N ILE A 129 45.81 19.88 -5.85
CA ILE A 129 45.80 21.36 -5.98
C ILE A 129 46.70 22.09 -7.00
N SER A 130 46.06 22.90 -7.86
CA SER A 130 46.38 24.32 -8.08
C SER A 130 45.17 25.04 -8.69
N GLU A 131 44.85 26.20 -8.12
CA GLU A 131 43.81 27.16 -8.49
C GLU A 131 43.95 27.65 -9.95
N GLU A 132 42.81 27.80 -10.66
CA GLU A 132 42.66 28.79 -11.71
C GLU A 132 41.26 29.42 -11.60
N GLU A 133 41.26 30.63 -11.05
CA GLU A 133 40.16 31.60 -10.99
C GLU A 133 40.19 32.41 -12.30
N THR A 134 39.04 32.57 -12.97
CA THR A 134 38.63 33.64 -13.93
C THR A 134 37.51 33.06 -14.82
N ASP A 135 36.47 33.75 -15.29
CA ASP A 135 35.89 35.11 -15.23
C ASP A 135 34.48 34.86 -15.85
N GLU A 136 33.37 35.55 -15.57
CA GLU A 136 33.03 36.89 -16.07
C GLU A 136 31.47 36.93 -15.96
N GLU A 137 30.87 37.71 -15.05
CA GLU A 137 29.43 38.01 -15.11
C GLU A 137 29.23 39.52 -15.16
N GLU A 138 28.61 39.93 -16.26
CA GLU A 138 28.47 41.27 -16.82
C GLU A 138 27.28 42.01 -16.19
N GLU A 139 27.51 43.14 -15.52
CA GLU A 139 26.46 44.14 -15.24
C GLU A 139 26.93 45.53 -15.71
N PRO A 140 26.23 46.18 -16.65
CA PRO A 140 26.36 47.61 -16.84
C PRO A 140 25.17 48.37 -16.24
N LYS A 141 25.46 49.25 -15.28
CA LYS A 141 24.55 50.28 -14.77
C LYS A 141 24.91 51.68 -15.32
N GLU A 142 23.87 52.32 -15.86
CA GLU A 142 23.55 53.76 -15.74
C GLU A 142 24.49 54.73 -16.50
N PRO A 143 24.12 56.02 -16.75
CA PRO A 143 23.34 56.97 -15.94
C PRO A 143 21.94 57.38 -16.44
#